data_AF-A0A5S9M568-F1
#
_entry.id   AF-A0A5S9M568-F1
#
_cell.length_a   1.000
_cell.length_b   1.000
_cell.length_c   1.000
_cell.angle_alpha   90.00
_cell.angle_beta   90.00
_cell.angle_gamma   90.00
#
_symmetry.space_group_name_H-M   'P 1'
#
loop_
_entity.id
_entity.type
_entity.pdbx_description
1 polymer ?
#
loop_
_entity_poly.entity_id
_entity_poly.type
_entity_poly.pdbx_seq_one_letter_code
_entity_poly.pdbx_strand_id
1 'polypeptide(L)' 'MVIQNDIGNRFSPTAIVAAITAQIQKAKLPTHVEIDAKRYGFERDSAFSWSRFVQSINKD' A
#
# COMPACT_ATOMS: atom_id res chain seq x y z
N MET A 1 -2.43 0.33 -1.98
CA MET A 1 -2.71 -1.10 -1.73
C MET A 1 -3.92 -1.21 -0.82
N VAL A 2 -4.93 -2.04 -1.13
CA VAL A 2 -6.05 -2.29 -0.22
C VAL A 2 -5.60 -3.30 0.83
N ILE A 3 -5.79 -2.98 2.11
CA ILE A 3 -5.44 -3.86 3.24
C ILE A 3 -6.65 -4.16 4.14
N GLN A 4 -7.82 -3.62 3.80
CA GLN A 4 -9.06 -3.92 4.49
C GLN A 4 -9.46 -5.39 4.25
N ASN A 5 -10.09 -6.00 5.26
CA ASN A 5 -10.70 -7.30 5.11
C ASN A 5 -11.83 -7.29 4.07
N ASP A 6 -12.09 -8.44 3.45
CA ASP A 6 -13.02 -8.57 2.32
C ASP A 6 -14.48 -8.22 2.67
N ILE A 7 -14.92 -8.52 3.89
CA ILE A 7 -16.29 -8.19 4.36
C ILE A 7 -16.44 -6.66 4.43
N GLY A 8 -15.51 -5.97 5.08
CA GLY A 8 -15.48 -4.52 5.13
C GLY A 8 -15.34 -3.89 3.75
N ASN A 9 -14.49 -4.45 2.88
CA ASN A 9 -14.34 -3.98 1.52
C ASN A 9 -15.62 -4.17 0.68
N ARG A 10 -16.44 -5.17 0.98
CA ARG A 10 -17.71 -5.41 0.27
C ARG A 10 -18.85 -4.52 0.73
N PHE A 11 -18.96 -4.24 2.02
CA PHE A 11 -20.16 -3.61 2.60
C PHE A 11 -19.93 -2.18 3.14
N SER A 12 -18.69 -1.77 3.38
CA SER A 12 -18.40 -0.41 3.88
C SER A 12 -18.38 0.61 2.73
N PRO A 13 -18.84 1.86 2.94
CA PRO A 13 -18.58 2.96 2.00
C PRO A 13 -17.10 3.38 1.97
N THR A 14 -16.28 2.91 2.92
CA THR A 14 -14.85 3.21 3.01
C THR A 14 -13.95 2.01 2.66
N ALA A 15 -12.74 2.31 2.18
CA ALA A 15 -11.64 1.37 1.98
C ALA A 15 -10.43 1.75 2.84
N ILE A 16 -9.84 0.80 3.58
CA ILE A 16 -8.55 0.98 4.26
C ILE A 16 -7.44 0.67 3.26
N VAL A 17 -6.65 1.69 2.95
CA VAL A 17 -5.55 1.60 2.00
C VAL A 17 -4.24 2.00 2.64
N ALA A 18 -3.18 1.41 2.10
CA ALA A 18 -1.81 1.66 2.48
C ALA A 18 -1.10 2.33 1.30
N ALA A 19 -0.43 3.47 1.56
CA ALA A 19 0.21 4.27 0.52
C ALA A 19 1.50 3.61 0.01
N ILE A 20 1.64 3.52 -1.31
CA ILE A 20 2.85 3.01 -1.97
C ILE A 20 3.66 4.23 -2.42
N THR A 21 4.98 4.24 -2.16
CA THR A 21 5.88 5.33 -2.59
C THR A 21 6.98 4.78 -3.48
N ALA A 22 7.33 5.52 -4.54
CA ALA A 22 8.50 5.24 -5.37
C ALA A 22 9.82 5.73 -4.72
N GLN A 23 9.76 6.42 -3.58
CA GLN A 23 10.95 6.72 -2.79
C GLN A 23 11.34 5.50 -1.95
N ILE A 24 12.16 4.63 -2.54
CA ILE A 24 12.78 3.54 -1.80
C ILE A 24 13.86 4.14 -0.88
N GLN A 25 13.54 4.26 0.41
CA GLN A 25 14.59 4.46 1.41
C GLN A 25 15.33 3.12 1.56
N LYS A 26 16.63 3.09 1.24
CA LYS A 26 17.48 1.89 1.34
C LYS A 26 17.66 1.34 2.77
N ALA A 27 17.05 1.97 3.77
CA ALA A 27 17.06 1.48 5.14
C ALA A 27 16.16 0.25 5.24
N LYS A 28 16.77 -0.94 5.36
CA LYS A 28 16.07 -2.21 5.58
C LYS A 28 15.44 -2.24 6.97
N LEU A 29 14.26 -1.62 7.10
CA LEU A 29 13.42 -1.74 8.28
C LEU A 29 12.41 -2.87 8.07
N PRO A 30 12.02 -3.62 9.12
CA PRO A 30 11.08 -4.74 9.00
C PRO A 30 9.67 -4.30 8.54
N THR A 31 9.43 -3.00 8.49
CA THR A 31 8.18 -2.38 8.05
C THR A 31 8.14 -2.08 6.56
N HIS A 32 9.25 -2.23 5.83
CA HIS A 32 9.34 -1.93 4.39
C HIS A 32 9.26 -3.21 3.56
N VAL A 33 8.36 -3.19 2.57
CA VAL A 33 8.22 -4.25 1.56
C VAL A 33 8.54 -3.63 0.21
N GLU A 34 9.55 -4.17 -0.46
CA GLU A 34 9.93 -3.75 -1.82
C GLU A 34 8.97 -4.36 -2.85
N ILE A 35 8.61 -3.56 -3.85
CA ILE A 35 7.70 -3.90 -4.93
C ILE A 35 8.49 -3.74 -6.24
N ASP A 36 8.77 -4.87 -6.88
CA ASP A 36 9.43 -4.92 -8.18
C ASP A 36 8.51 -4.37 -9.27
N ALA A 37 9.00 -3.39 -10.03
CA ALA A 37 8.18 -2.70 -11.01
C ALA A 37 7.75 -3.61 -12.16
N LYS A 38 8.68 -4.45 -12.65
CA LYS A 38 8.46 -5.31 -13.82
C LYS A 38 7.43 -6.40 -13.55
N ARG A 39 7.44 -6.97 -12.35
CA ARG A 39 6.55 -8.04 -11.93
C ARG A 39 5.12 -7.56 -11.73
N TYR A 40 4.95 -6.34 -11.21
CA TYR A 40 3.64 -5.81 -10.84
C TYR A 40 3.14 -4.68 -11.77
N GLY A 41 3.87 -4.36 -12.84
CA GLY A 41 3.48 -3.37 -13.84
C GLY A 41 3.59 -1.91 -13.40
N PHE A 42 4.44 -1.60 -12.44
CA PHE A 42 4.73 -0.21 -12.05
C PHE A 42 5.77 0.41 -12.98
N GLU A 43 5.77 1.75 -13.11
CA GLU A 43 6.79 2.48 -13.88
C GLU A 43 8.19 2.37 -13.25
N ARG A 44 8.24 2.29 -11.91
CA ARG A 44 9.49 2.29 -11.12
C ARG A 44 9.34 1.38 -9.91
N ASP A 45 10.47 0.89 -9.43
CA ASP A 45 10.49 0.12 -8.20
C ASP A 45 9.93 0.97 -7.07
N SER A 46 9.11 0.35 -6.25
CA SER A 46 8.36 1.05 -5.22
C SER A 46 8.55 0.34 -3.89
N ALA A 47 8.33 1.04 -2.80
CA ALA A 47 8.33 0.48 -1.47
C ALA A 47 7.01 0.82 -0.78
N PHE A 48 6.50 -0.16 -0.05
CA PHE A 48 5.39 0.02 0.86
C PHE A 48 5.90 -0.02 2.30
N SER A 49 5.42 0.90 3.16
CA SER A 49 5.80 0.95 4.58
C SER A 49 4.58 0.85 5.48
N TRP A 50 4.53 -0.18 6.35
CA TRP A 50 3.38 -0.42 7.23
C TRP A 50 3.20 0.67 8.29
N SER A 51 4.28 1.29 8.75
CA SER A 51 4.22 2.20 9.91
C SER A 51 3.76 3.61 9.56
N ARG A 52 3.76 3.97 8.27
CA ARG A 52 3.83 5.39 7.91
C ARG A 52 2.54 5.96 7.35
N PHE A 53 1.70 5.19 6.64
CA PHE A 53 0.52 5.74 5.98
C PHE A 53 -0.58 4.69 5.71
N VAL A 54 -1.33 4.31 6.75
CA VAL A 54 -2.61 3.60 6.61
C VAL A 54 -3.74 4.61 6.78
N GLN A 55 -4.61 4.73 5.78
CA GLN A 55 -5.72 5.70 5.79
C GLN A 55 -7.01 5.03 5.34
N SER A 56 -8.13 5.51 5.89
CA SER A 56 -9.47 5.19 5.40
C SER A 56 -9.87 6.21 4.35
N ILE A 57 -10.19 5.76 3.14
CA ILE A 57 -10.69 6.59 2.04
C ILE A 57 -12.14 6.24 1.74
N ASN A 58 -12.97 7.21 1.33
CA ASN A 58 -14.30 6.91 0.78
C ASN A 58 -14.16 6.30 -0.61
N LYS A 59 -15.09 5.42 -0.98
CA LYS A 59 -15.12 4.75 -2.31
C LYS A 59 -15.85 5.56 -3.38
N ASP A 60 -16.39 6.72 -3.00
CA ASP A 60 -17.06 7.66 -3.89
C ASP A 60 -16.12 8.27 -4.93
#